data_AF-Q8FM75-F1
#
_entry.id   AF-Q8FM75-F1
#
_cell.length_a   1.000
_cell.length_b   1.000
_cell.length_c   1.000
_cell.angle_alpha   90.00
_cell.angle_beta   90.00
_cell.angle_gamma   90.00
#
_symmetry.space_group_name_H-M   'P 1'
#
loop_
_entity.id
_entity.type
_entity.pdbx_description
1 polymer ?
#
loop_
_entity_poly.entity_id
_entity_poly.type
_entity_poly.pdbx_seq_one_letter_code
_entity_poly.pdbx_strand_id
1 'polypeptide(L)'
;MAQKRQLRAVLASAVVLGLGAVTTLALWSDSDTIFGTFTSTGFAVESATAPDGEFREQDGSGGTGEAVVLNFGIPFGGLTPGEPVETELWFRMATATSGEVRVLAPTVEQADLNEYLDIAVATGACSIHGQVLQSGALGQLTPSVQTLKLPPGDESGPGAAQALCIEATLRDTADLGVGNYSTGAVEWNFHVTERGVG
;
A
#
# COMPACT_ATOMS: atom_id res chain seq x y z
N MET A 1 13.65 2.43 -37.35
CA MET A 1 13.77 2.26 -35.89
C MET A 1 12.44 2.71 -35.29
N ALA A 2 11.57 1.78 -34.87
CA ALA A 2 10.27 2.13 -34.31
C ALA A 2 10.47 2.66 -32.87
N GLN A 3 10.07 3.91 -32.64
CA GLN A 3 10.12 4.54 -31.32
C GLN A 3 9.10 3.86 -30.42
N LYS A 4 9.55 3.08 -29.41
CA LYS A 4 8.68 2.53 -28.36
C LYS A 4 7.95 3.69 -27.68
N ARG A 5 6.64 3.82 -27.92
CA ARG A 5 5.76 4.74 -27.17
C ARG A 5 5.59 4.18 -25.77
N GLN A 6 6.31 4.76 -24.81
CA GLN A 6 6.02 4.54 -23.39
C GLN A 6 4.73 5.30 -23.06
N LEU A 7 3.61 4.59 -22.98
CA LEU A 7 2.42 5.15 -22.32
C LEU A 7 2.75 5.25 -20.83
N ARG A 8 2.77 6.48 -20.31
CA ARG A 8 2.91 6.76 -18.88
C ARG A 8 1.53 7.14 -18.37
N ALA A 9 1.06 6.46 -17.35
CA ALA A 9 -0.19 6.80 -16.70
C ALA A 9 -0.03 6.74 -15.18
N VAL A 10 -0.67 7.68 -14.50
CA VAL A 10 -0.71 7.71 -13.04
C VAL A 10 -1.92 6.91 -12.62
N LEU A 11 -1.70 5.80 -11.90
CA LEU A 11 -2.78 5.16 -11.16
C LEU A 11 -2.86 5.87 -9.80
N ALA A 12 -4.02 6.43 -9.47
CA ALA A 12 -4.32 6.80 -8.09
C ALA A 12 -5.04 5.60 -7.46
N SER A 13 -4.29 4.53 -7.19
CA SER A 13 -4.79 3.53 -6.24
C SER A 13 -4.87 4.23 -4.89
N ALA A 14 -5.97 4.06 -4.15
CA ALA A 14 -6.22 4.82 -2.93
C ALA A 14 -6.22 3.89 -1.74
N VAL A 15 -5.11 3.21 -1.49
CA VAL A 15 -5.04 2.19 -0.44
C VAL A 15 -4.98 2.86 0.93
N VAL A 16 -5.97 2.62 1.80
CA VAL A 16 -6.07 3.29 3.11
C VAL A 16 -5.41 2.46 4.21
N LEU A 17 -4.48 3.05 4.97
CA LEU A 17 -4.07 2.53 6.29
C LEU A 17 -5.18 2.80 7.30
N GLY A 18 -5.84 1.74 7.77
CA GLY A 18 -6.85 1.80 8.83
C GLY A 18 -6.24 1.82 10.22
N LEU A 19 -5.60 2.92 10.63
CA LEU A 19 -5.24 3.13 12.03
C LEU A 19 -6.49 3.62 12.77
N GLY A 20 -7.12 2.74 13.54
CA GLY A 20 -8.39 2.99 14.24
C GLY A 20 -8.31 3.92 15.45
N ALA A 21 -9.44 4.55 15.78
CA ALA A 21 -9.67 5.51 16.84
C ALA A 21 -9.57 4.91 18.26
N VAL A 22 -9.11 5.74 19.20
CA VAL A 22 -8.96 5.45 20.64
C VAL A 22 -10.28 5.18 21.37
N THR A 23 -10.27 4.24 22.34
CA THR A 23 -10.87 4.51 23.66
C THR A 23 -10.07 3.96 24.85
N THR A 24 -9.80 4.88 25.79
CA THR A 24 -9.59 4.72 27.24
C THR A 24 -8.57 3.69 27.74
N LEU A 25 -7.53 4.21 28.41
CA LEU A 25 -6.68 3.51 29.38
C LEU A 25 -7.52 2.92 30.54
N ALA A 26 -8.18 1.79 30.27
CA ALA A 26 -8.36 0.63 31.12
C ALA A 26 -9.20 -0.38 30.32
N LEU A 27 -8.59 -1.49 29.89
CA LEU A 27 -9.10 -2.49 28.95
C LEU A 27 -9.09 -2.01 27.49
N TRP A 28 -7.91 -2.20 26.90
CA TRP A 28 -7.56 -2.05 25.50
C TRP A 28 -8.25 -3.13 24.68
N SER A 29 -9.41 -2.80 24.12
CA SER A 29 -9.98 -3.53 22.99
C SER A 29 -11.09 -2.68 22.38
N ASP A 30 -10.85 -2.13 21.21
CA ASP A 30 -11.87 -2.25 20.17
C ASP A 30 -11.22 -2.29 18.78
N SER A 31 -11.74 -3.18 17.94
CA SER A 31 -11.32 -3.41 16.57
C SER A 31 -11.88 -2.33 15.67
N ASP A 32 -11.07 -1.77 14.78
CA ASP A 32 -11.54 -0.76 13.84
C ASP A 32 -11.42 -1.21 12.39
N THR A 33 -12.51 -1.03 11.64
CA THR A 33 -12.65 -1.34 10.22
C THR A 33 -12.85 -0.01 9.48
N ILE A 34 -11.97 0.32 8.53
CA ILE A 34 -11.99 1.60 7.83
C ILE A 34 -12.07 1.38 6.32
N PHE A 35 -12.88 2.22 5.65
CA PHE A 35 -13.21 2.17 4.22
C PHE A 35 -12.40 3.19 3.42
N GLY A 36 -12.03 2.85 2.18
CA GLY A 36 -11.47 3.78 1.18
C GLY A 36 -12.23 3.76 -0.15
N THR A 37 -11.88 4.59 -1.14
CA THR A 37 -12.48 4.57 -2.50
C THR A 37 -11.39 4.82 -3.55
N PHE A 38 -11.38 4.12 -4.70
CA PHE A 38 -10.26 4.11 -5.67
C PHE A 38 -10.62 4.78 -6.99
N THR A 39 -9.62 5.36 -7.67
CA THR A 39 -9.76 5.85 -9.06
C THR A 39 -8.50 5.58 -9.87
N SER A 40 -8.48 4.56 -10.74
CA SER A 40 -7.39 4.30 -11.69
C SER A 40 -7.69 4.95 -13.08
N THR A 41 -7.07 4.61 -14.21
CA THR A 41 -7.56 4.82 -15.60
C THR A 41 -6.98 3.74 -16.53
N GLY A 42 -7.67 2.62 -16.76
CA GLY A 42 -7.54 1.82 -18.00
C GLY A 42 -6.27 0.98 -18.23
N PHE A 43 -5.73 0.27 -17.23
CA PHE A 43 -4.58 -0.63 -17.38
C PHE A 43 -4.89 -2.06 -16.94
N ALA A 44 -4.11 -3.03 -17.44
CA ALA A 44 -4.28 -4.46 -17.17
C ALA A 44 -3.54 -4.88 -15.89
N VAL A 45 -3.56 -4.05 -14.86
CA VAL A 45 -2.91 -4.32 -13.57
C VAL A 45 -4.00 -4.71 -12.59
N GLU A 46 -3.78 -5.81 -11.89
CA GLU A 46 -4.66 -6.27 -10.82
C GLU A 46 -3.94 -6.22 -9.49
N SER A 47 -4.70 -6.01 -8.42
CA SER A 47 -4.17 -6.09 -7.05
C SER A 47 -5.07 -6.89 -6.11
N ALA A 48 -4.46 -7.39 -5.04
CA ALA A 48 -5.10 -8.17 -3.97
C ALA A 48 -4.37 -7.94 -2.63
N THR A 49 -5.02 -8.24 -1.51
CA THR A 49 -4.42 -8.16 -0.16
C THR A 49 -3.78 -9.47 0.31
N ALA A 50 -3.84 -10.52 -0.53
CA ALA A 50 -3.28 -11.83 -0.25
C ALA A 50 -2.78 -12.47 -1.55
N PRO A 51 -1.78 -13.38 -1.50
CA PRO A 51 -1.19 -14.00 -2.69
C PRO A 51 -2.19 -14.85 -3.49
N ASP A 52 -3.17 -15.45 -2.82
CA ASP A 52 -4.25 -16.28 -3.35
C ASP A 52 -5.63 -15.58 -3.28
N GLY A 53 -5.63 -14.27 -3.02
CA GLY A 53 -6.85 -13.47 -2.90
C GLY A 53 -7.54 -13.20 -4.24
N GLU A 54 -8.70 -12.56 -4.17
CA GLU A 54 -9.41 -12.06 -5.34
C GLU A 54 -8.66 -10.85 -5.92
N PHE A 55 -7.92 -11.08 -7.00
CA PHE A 55 -7.29 -10.03 -7.78
C PHE A 55 -8.34 -9.26 -8.58
N ARG A 56 -8.30 -7.93 -8.45
CA ARG A 56 -9.25 -7.03 -9.13
C ARG A 56 -8.50 -6.07 -10.04
N GLU A 57 -9.01 -5.92 -11.27
CA GLU A 57 -8.52 -4.93 -12.21
C GLU A 57 -8.63 -3.54 -11.59
N GLN A 58 -7.55 -2.79 -11.70
CA GLN A 58 -7.53 -1.39 -11.33
C GLN A 58 -7.94 -0.62 -12.58
N ASP A 59 -9.24 -0.42 -12.77
CA ASP A 59 -9.77 0.48 -13.78
C ASP A 59 -9.92 1.89 -13.19
N GLY A 60 -9.97 2.91 -14.04
CA GLY A 60 -10.62 4.12 -13.54
C GLY A 60 -10.97 5.07 -14.63
N SER A 61 -11.87 4.54 -15.42
CA SER A 61 -12.81 5.29 -16.20
C SER A 61 -13.70 6.28 -15.40
N GLY A 62 -13.34 6.69 -14.17
CA GLY A 62 -14.22 7.46 -13.28
C GLY A 62 -15.44 6.67 -12.80
N GLY A 63 -15.44 5.34 -12.97
CA GLY A 63 -16.36 4.42 -12.34
C GLY A 63 -16.00 4.18 -10.87
N THR A 64 -16.97 3.73 -10.09
CA THR A 64 -16.90 3.41 -8.66
C THR A 64 -16.02 2.17 -8.37
N GLY A 65 -14.77 2.16 -8.84
CA GLY A 65 -13.81 1.12 -8.48
C GLY A 65 -13.55 1.15 -6.97
N GLU A 66 -13.81 0.04 -6.29
CA GLU A 66 -13.64 -0.07 -4.84
C GLU A 66 -12.14 -0.08 -4.48
N ALA A 67 -11.73 0.75 -3.52
CA ALA A 67 -11.35 0.17 -2.24
C ALA A 67 -10.48 -1.09 -2.14
N VAL A 68 -9.21 -1.17 -2.54
CA VAL A 68 -8.29 -2.08 -1.83
C VAL A 68 -7.93 -1.50 -0.45
N VAL A 69 -8.64 -1.96 0.57
CA VAL A 69 -8.39 -1.62 1.97
C VAL A 69 -7.25 -2.47 2.51
N LEU A 70 -6.25 -1.84 3.13
CA LEU A 70 -5.20 -2.55 3.87
C LEU A 70 -5.50 -2.51 5.37
N ASN A 71 -5.64 -3.70 5.95
CA ASN A 71 -5.84 -3.86 7.37
C ASN A 71 -4.54 -4.33 8.00
N PHE A 72 -3.96 -3.49 8.85
CA PHE A 72 -2.84 -3.90 9.68
C PHE A 72 -3.37 -4.80 10.78
N GLY A 73 -2.77 -5.97 10.95
CA GLY A 73 -3.08 -6.86 12.06
C GLY A 73 -2.58 -6.27 13.38
N ILE A 74 -3.28 -5.27 13.93
CA ILE A 74 -2.91 -4.63 15.19
C ILE A 74 -3.11 -5.66 16.31
N PRO A 75 -2.07 -5.97 17.11
CA PRO A 75 -2.20 -6.94 18.19
C PRO A 75 -3.14 -6.43 19.28
N PHE A 76 -3.72 -7.39 20.01
CA PHE A 76 -4.56 -7.09 21.16
C PHE A 76 -3.75 -6.32 22.20
N GLY A 77 -4.09 -5.05 22.44
CA GLY A 77 -3.32 -4.13 23.29
C GLY A 77 -2.76 -2.90 22.56
N GLY A 78 -2.89 -2.83 21.22
CA GLY A 78 -2.42 -1.71 20.43
C GLY A 78 -0.99 -1.90 19.91
N LEU A 79 -0.38 -0.84 19.41
CA LEU A 79 1.00 -0.87 18.91
C LEU A 79 2.01 -0.85 20.07
N THR A 80 3.01 -1.73 20.01
CA THR A 80 4.19 -1.64 20.88
C THR A 80 5.22 -0.72 20.22
N PRO A 81 5.79 0.28 20.93
CA PRO A 81 6.92 1.04 20.42
C PRO A 81 8.06 0.11 19.97
N GLY A 82 8.60 0.37 18.78
CA GLY A 82 9.68 -0.40 18.18
C GLY A 82 9.27 -1.69 17.48
N GLU A 83 8.03 -2.16 17.69
CA GLU A 83 7.52 -3.35 17.01
C GLU A 83 6.70 -2.95 15.78
N PRO A 84 7.08 -3.38 14.56
CA PRO A 84 6.30 -3.11 13.37
C PRO A 84 5.01 -3.94 13.38
N VAL A 85 3.93 -3.33 12.91
CA VAL A 85 2.79 -4.05 12.34
C VAL A 85 2.92 -4.05 10.83
N GLU A 86 2.46 -5.12 10.19
CA GLU A 86 2.71 -5.34 8.76
C GLU A 86 1.42 -5.68 8.01
N THR A 87 1.39 -5.35 6.73
CA THR A 87 0.40 -5.84 5.76
C THR A 87 1.04 -6.00 4.40
N GLU A 88 0.39 -6.79 3.54
CA GLU A 88 0.84 -7.01 2.18
C GLU A 88 -0.13 -6.44 1.15
N LEU A 89 0.42 -5.96 0.04
CA LEU A 89 -0.32 -5.62 -1.17
C LEU A 89 0.32 -6.35 -2.35
N TRP A 90 -0.48 -7.17 -3.02
CA TRP A 90 -0.06 -7.98 -4.15
C TRP A 90 -0.50 -7.35 -5.45
N PHE A 91 0.36 -7.40 -6.46
CA PHE A 91 0.14 -6.89 -7.82
C PHE A 91 0.45 -7.96 -8.85
N ARG A 92 -0.30 -7.97 -9.96
CA ARG A 92 0.06 -8.78 -11.14
C ARG A 92 -0.43 -8.14 -12.43
N MET A 93 0.15 -8.55 -13.55
CA MET A 93 -0.33 -8.19 -14.88
C MET A 93 -1.41 -9.18 -15.34
N ALA A 94 -2.55 -8.68 -15.78
CA ALA A 94 -3.63 -9.46 -16.39
C ALA A 94 -3.39 -9.76 -17.88
N THR A 95 -2.42 -9.10 -18.51
CA THR A 95 -2.10 -9.26 -19.94
C THR A 95 -0.64 -9.60 -20.17
N ALA A 96 -0.30 -9.90 -21.43
CA ALA A 96 1.06 -10.21 -21.87
C ALA A 96 2.00 -8.98 -21.93
N THR A 97 1.69 -7.88 -21.25
CA THR A 97 2.60 -6.73 -21.07
C THR A 97 3.32 -6.83 -19.73
N SER A 98 4.59 -6.42 -19.69
CA SER A 98 5.30 -6.29 -18.41
C SER A 98 4.96 -4.94 -17.77
N GLY A 99 4.93 -4.89 -16.43
CA GLY A 99 4.66 -3.67 -15.67
C GLY A 99 5.79 -3.29 -14.72
N GLU A 100 5.83 -2.03 -14.32
CA GLU A 100 6.66 -1.53 -13.23
C GLU A 100 5.79 -0.66 -12.32
N VAL A 101 5.70 -0.99 -11.02
CA VAL A 101 4.96 -0.23 -10.01
C VAL A 101 5.94 0.62 -9.21
N ARG A 102 5.68 1.92 -9.16
CA ARG A 102 6.41 2.89 -8.34
C ARG A 102 5.54 3.34 -7.19
N VAL A 103 6.08 3.32 -5.96
CA VAL A 103 5.38 3.82 -4.77
C VAL A 103 5.50 5.34 -4.74
N LEU A 104 4.38 6.04 -4.57
CA LEU A 104 4.36 7.49 -4.41
C LEU A 104 4.27 7.85 -2.93
N ALA A 105 4.50 9.13 -2.62
CA ALA A 105 4.19 9.64 -1.29
C ALA A 105 2.69 9.48 -1.02
N PRO A 106 2.29 8.98 0.16
CA PRO A 106 0.88 8.86 0.50
C PRO A 106 0.25 10.23 0.80
N THR A 107 -1.06 10.33 0.62
CA THR A 107 -1.85 11.42 1.19
C THR A 107 -2.23 11.05 2.61
N VAL A 108 -1.94 11.91 3.57
CA VAL A 108 -2.14 11.63 5.00
C VAL A 108 -3.15 12.62 5.57
N GLU A 109 -4.25 12.13 6.13
CA GLU A 109 -5.18 12.94 6.92
C GLU A 109 -4.50 13.40 8.21
N GLN A 110 -4.77 14.63 8.66
CA GLN A 110 -4.18 15.14 9.90
C GLN A 110 -4.68 14.33 11.11
N ALA A 111 -3.72 13.79 11.86
CA ALA A 111 -3.97 13.05 13.08
C ALA A 111 -2.75 13.12 13.99
N ASP A 112 -2.97 13.00 15.30
CA ASP A 112 -1.91 13.13 16.31
C ASP A 112 -0.88 11.99 16.17
N LEU A 113 -1.31 10.75 15.90
CA LEU A 113 -0.37 9.62 15.82
C LEU A 113 0.59 9.67 14.61
N ASN A 114 0.31 10.48 13.59
CA ASN A 114 1.13 10.52 12.37
C ASN A 114 2.57 10.95 12.62
N GLU A 115 2.80 11.80 13.62
CA GLU A 115 4.15 12.28 13.94
C GLU A 115 5.04 11.22 14.58
N TYR A 116 4.43 10.16 15.12
CA TYR A 116 5.09 9.09 15.85
C TYR A 116 5.28 7.80 15.05
N LEU A 117 4.77 7.76 13.81
CA LEU A 117 4.83 6.58 12.96
C LEU A 117 5.97 6.68 11.96
N ASP A 118 6.80 5.64 11.95
CA ASP A 118 7.70 5.35 10.85
C ASP A 118 7.11 4.26 9.97
N ILE A 119 7.31 4.41 8.68
CA ILE A 119 6.81 3.49 7.66
C ILE A 119 8.00 2.93 6.89
N ALA A 120 7.94 1.65 6.55
CA ALA A 120 8.79 1.04 5.54
C ALA A 120 7.94 0.33 4.48
N VAL A 121 8.32 0.46 3.22
CA VAL A 121 7.72 -0.28 2.11
C VAL A 121 8.82 -1.08 1.44
N ALA A 122 8.69 -2.39 1.42
CA ALA A 122 9.64 -3.30 0.80
C ALA A 122 8.97 -4.17 -0.27
N THR A 123 9.74 -4.64 -1.25
CA THR A 123 9.24 -5.66 -2.19
C THR A 123 9.12 -7.03 -1.50
N GLY A 124 8.32 -7.94 -2.07
CA GLY A 124 8.13 -9.28 -1.51
C GLY A 124 7.11 -9.34 -0.38
N ALA A 125 6.80 -10.56 0.04
CA ALA A 125 5.92 -10.83 1.17
C ALA A 125 6.57 -10.37 2.48
N CYS A 126 5.78 -9.98 3.47
CA CYS A 126 6.23 -9.59 4.81
C CYS A 126 6.86 -10.74 5.60
N SER A 127 6.74 -11.99 5.13
CA SER A 127 7.50 -13.11 5.73
C SER A 127 8.93 -13.25 5.20
N ILE A 128 9.27 -12.54 4.11
CA ILE A 128 10.55 -12.70 3.40
C ILE A 128 11.34 -11.39 3.39
N HIS A 129 10.65 -10.25 3.22
CA HIS A 129 11.20 -8.91 3.02
C HIS A 129 12.26 -8.84 1.91
N GLY A 130 11.91 -8.16 0.84
CA GLY A 130 12.79 -7.87 -0.27
C GLY A 130 13.48 -6.51 -0.11
N GLN A 131 13.54 -5.79 -1.21
CA GLN A 131 14.20 -4.50 -1.27
C GLN A 131 13.31 -3.39 -0.70
N VAL A 132 13.85 -2.60 0.23
CA VAL A 132 13.19 -1.37 0.70
C VAL A 132 13.10 -0.35 -0.44
N LEU A 133 11.87 0.04 -0.77
CA LEU A 133 11.54 1.04 -1.79
C LEU A 133 11.40 2.45 -1.19
N GLN A 134 10.89 2.54 0.03
CA GLN A 134 10.59 3.79 0.73
C GLN A 134 10.65 3.53 2.24
N SER A 135 11.18 4.48 3.01
CA SER A 135 11.19 4.40 4.47
C SER A 135 11.29 5.79 5.12
N GLY A 136 10.70 5.95 6.30
CA GLY A 136 10.84 7.15 7.13
C GLY A 136 9.53 7.56 7.81
N ALA A 137 9.51 8.76 8.37
CA ALA A 137 8.32 9.33 9.02
C ALA A 137 7.14 9.39 8.05
N LEU A 138 5.96 8.93 8.50
CA LEU A 138 4.74 8.87 7.67
C LEU A 138 4.47 10.16 6.89
N GLY A 139 4.51 11.32 7.57
CA GLY A 139 4.27 12.62 6.95
C GLY A 139 5.43 13.20 6.12
N GLN A 140 6.57 12.52 6.05
CA GLN A 140 7.77 12.97 5.32
C GLN A 140 8.22 11.98 4.24
N LEU A 141 7.41 10.96 3.98
CA LEU A 141 7.69 10.00 2.94
C LEU A 141 7.75 10.68 1.56
N THR A 142 8.71 10.25 0.75
CA THR A 142 8.88 10.73 -0.62
C THR A 142 8.73 9.58 -1.61
N PRO A 143 8.34 9.85 -2.88
CA PRO A 143 8.16 8.80 -3.87
C PRO A 143 9.41 7.94 -4.05
N SER A 144 9.23 6.62 -4.16
CA SER A 144 10.34 5.69 -4.34
C SER A 144 11.14 6.00 -5.61
N VAL A 145 12.46 5.76 -5.58
CA VAL A 145 13.30 5.85 -6.79
C VAL A 145 13.26 4.52 -7.57
N GLN A 146 13.05 3.42 -6.85
CA GLN A 146 13.01 2.07 -7.39
C GLN A 146 11.58 1.60 -7.58
N THR A 147 11.40 0.57 -8.41
CA THR A 147 10.09 0.04 -8.79
C THR A 147 10.01 -1.46 -8.52
N LEU A 148 8.80 -1.92 -8.21
CA LEU A 148 8.44 -3.33 -8.22
C LEU A 148 8.17 -3.75 -9.67
N LYS A 149 8.89 -4.76 -10.17
CA LYS A 149 8.70 -5.26 -11.53
C LYS A 149 7.60 -6.31 -11.55
N LEU A 150 6.65 -6.17 -12.45
CA LEU A 150 5.58 -7.13 -12.69
C LEU A 150 5.89 -7.92 -13.97
N PRO A 151 6.09 -9.25 -13.87
CA PRO A 151 6.20 -10.12 -15.03
C PRO A 151 4.93 -10.05 -15.90
N PRO A 152 5.04 -10.19 -17.23
CA PRO A 152 3.87 -10.32 -18.08
C PRO A 152 3.11 -11.61 -17.78
N GLY A 153 1.80 -11.60 -18.04
CA GLY A 153 1.03 -12.81 -18.23
C GLY A 153 1.26 -13.44 -19.60
N ASP A 154 0.50 -14.47 -19.91
CA ASP A 154 0.51 -15.15 -21.21
C ASP A 154 -0.88 -15.76 -21.53
N GLU A 155 -0.94 -16.58 -22.57
CA GLU A 155 -2.19 -17.25 -22.98
C GLU A 155 -2.73 -18.22 -21.92
N SER A 156 -1.91 -18.62 -20.95
CA SER A 156 -2.30 -19.49 -19.83
C SER A 156 -2.85 -18.72 -18.63
N GLY A 157 -2.65 -17.39 -18.57
CA GLY A 157 -3.23 -16.54 -17.54
C GLY A 157 -2.38 -15.33 -17.15
N PRO A 158 -2.70 -14.70 -16.00
CA PRO A 158 -1.99 -13.53 -15.51
C PRO A 158 -0.54 -13.85 -15.13
N GLY A 159 0.29 -12.81 -15.11
CA GLY A 159 1.70 -12.91 -14.72
C GLY A 159 1.87 -13.29 -13.25
N ALA A 160 3.07 -13.72 -12.88
CA ALA A 160 3.39 -14.06 -11.50
C ALA A 160 3.19 -12.86 -10.57
N ALA A 161 2.36 -13.03 -9.53
CA ALA A 161 2.08 -11.99 -8.56
C ALA A 161 3.33 -11.56 -7.79
N GLN A 162 3.40 -10.28 -7.48
CA GLN A 162 4.51 -9.64 -6.78
C GLN A 162 3.96 -8.82 -5.61
N ALA A 163 4.58 -8.95 -4.45
CA ALA A 163 4.12 -8.27 -3.24
C ALA A 163 4.90 -6.99 -2.95
N LEU A 164 4.22 -6.10 -2.24
CA LEU A 164 4.81 -5.08 -1.37
C LEU A 164 4.45 -5.42 0.07
N CYS A 165 5.44 -5.46 0.94
CA CYS A 165 5.23 -5.41 2.38
C CYS A 165 5.24 -3.95 2.83
N ILE A 166 4.21 -3.55 3.58
CA ILE A 166 4.13 -2.24 4.21
C ILE A 166 4.16 -2.45 5.71
N GLU A 167 5.14 -1.84 6.35
CA GLU A 167 5.34 -1.87 7.79
C GLU A 167 5.02 -0.50 8.36
N ALA A 168 4.34 -0.47 9.50
CA ALA A 168 4.14 0.72 10.30
C ALA A 168 4.64 0.45 11.72
N THR A 169 5.55 1.30 12.18
CA THR A 169 6.21 1.18 13.48
C THR A 169 5.94 2.44 14.29
N LEU A 170 5.41 2.26 15.50
CA LEU A 170 5.39 3.32 16.49
C LEU A 170 6.83 3.53 16.98
N ARG A 171 7.38 4.74 16.85
CA ARG A 171 8.78 5.00 17.23
C ARG A 171 9.05 4.69 18.70
N ASP A 172 10.25 4.17 18.98
CA ASP A 172 10.75 3.99 20.35
C ASP A 172 10.82 5.32 21.14
N THR A 173 11.00 6.43 20.42
CA THR A 173 11.04 7.78 20.99
C THR A 173 9.67 8.42 21.12
N ALA A 174 8.58 7.69 20.85
CA ALA A 174 7.24 8.22 20.99
C ALA A 174 6.92 8.43 22.47
N ASP A 175 7.01 9.68 22.93
CA ASP A 175 6.56 10.09 24.27
C ASP A 175 5.05 10.31 24.25
N LEU A 176 4.32 9.20 24.13
CA LEU A 176 2.86 9.21 24.24
C LEU A 176 2.50 9.18 25.73
N GLY A 177 2.17 10.36 26.26
CA GLY A 177 1.57 10.49 27.58
C GLY A 177 0.18 9.85 27.67
N VAL A 178 -0.41 9.87 28.86
CA VAL A 178 -1.82 9.49 29.05
C VAL A 178 -2.69 10.53 28.33
N GLY A 179 -3.35 10.14 27.25
CA GLY A 179 -4.13 11.07 26.42
C GLY A 179 -4.98 10.39 25.36
N ASN A 180 -5.84 11.19 24.73
CA ASN A 180 -6.59 10.77 23.54
C ASN A 180 -5.79 11.26 22.33
N TYR A 181 -5.34 10.33 21.50
CA TYR A 181 -4.64 10.63 20.25
C TYR A 181 -5.56 10.29 19.09
N SER A 182 -5.77 11.26 18.21
CA SER A 182 -6.50 11.03 16.97
C SER A 182 -5.68 10.16 16.01
N THR A 183 -6.41 9.37 15.22
CA THR A 183 -5.90 8.65 14.06
C THR A 183 -6.57 9.20 12.80
N GLY A 184 -5.99 8.91 11.64
CA GLY A 184 -6.45 9.44 10.37
C GLY A 184 -6.14 8.48 9.23
N ALA A 185 -6.89 8.63 8.13
CA ALA A 185 -6.66 7.82 6.93
C ALA A 185 -5.32 8.17 6.26
N VAL A 186 -4.62 7.14 5.77
CA VAL A 186 -3.46 7.31 4.88
C VAL A 186 -3.73 6.65 3.55
N GLU A 187 -3.79 7.43 2.48
CA GLU A 187 -4.03 6.98 1.12
C GLU A 187 -2.70 6.78 0.36
N TRP A 188 -2.35 5.53 0.07
CA TRP A 188 -1.16 5.18 -0.71
C TRP A 188 -1.43 5.19 -2.19
N ASN A 189 -0.60 5.94 -2.92
CA ASN A 189 -0.67 6.11 -4.36
C ASN A 189 0.45 5.34 -5.07
N PHE A 190 0.16 4.78 -6.25
CA PHE A 190 1.14 3.98 -7.01
C PHE A 190 1.15 4.35 -8.49
N HIS A 191 2.31 4.68 -9.05
CA HIS A 191 2.44 4.92 -10.49
C HIS A 191 2.83 3.63 -11.21
N VAL A 192 2.03 3.20 -12.20
CA VAL A 192 2.36 2.01 -13.00
C VAL A 192 2.77 2.37 -14.41
N THR A 193 3.86 1.78 -14.87
CA THR A 193 4.33 1.87 -16.25
C THR A 193 4.28 0.50 -16.91
N GLU A 194 3.44 0.34 -17.93
CA GLU A 194 3.45 -0.85 -18.78
C GLU A 194 4.48 -0.72 -19.91
N ARG A 195 5.12 -1.83 -20.26
CA ARG A 195 5.95 -1.96 -21.46
C ARG A 195 5.46 -3.14 -22.28
N GLY A 196 5.10 -2.86 -23.53
CA GLY A 196 4.85 -3.90 -24.53
C GLY A 196 6.08 -4.78 -24.72
N VAL A 197 5.88 -6.09 -24.66
CA VAL A 197 6.87 -7.08 -25.08
C VAL A 197 6.97 -6.94 -26.60
N GLY A 198 8.16 -6.63 -27.09
CA GLY A 198 8.42 -6.40 -28.51
C GLY A 198 9.57 -7.25 -28.97
#